data_AF-A0A7G9YXB6-F1
#
_entry.id   AF-A0A7G9YXB6-F1
#
_cell.length_a   1.000
_cell.length_b   1.000
_cell.length_c   1.000
_cell.angle_alpha   90.00
_cell.angle_beta   90.00
_cell.angle_gamma   90.00
#
_symmetry.space_group_name_H-M   'P 1'
#
loop_
_entity.id
_entity.type
_entity.pdbx_description
1 polymer ?
#
loop_
_entity_poly.entity_id
_entity_poly.type
_entity_poly.pdbx_seq_one_letter_code
_entity_poly.pdbx_strand_id
1 'polypeptide(L)'
;MKISKISGEVKEIFKKTAKKLSGTTKREYIATITIELLDGNARKAERVFGWGRATVKKGMRELATGIKCIDNYSARGNKKTEEKIPQLVDDIRAIADPKSQALIDEKGYTDDELPCENTIGYILNRLGY
;
A
#
# COMPACT_ATOMS: atom_id res chain seq x y z
N MET A 1 13.03 19.54 -29.09
CA MET A 1 12.94 18.49 -30.13
C MET A 1 11.47 18.17 -30.34
N LYS A 2 10.81 18.78 -31.34
CA LYS A 2 9.38 18.53 -31.60
C LYS A 2 9.20 17.19 -32.32
N ILE A 3 8.27 16.41 -31.79
CA ILE A 3 7.94 15.04 -32.14
C ILE A 3 7.59 14.92 -33.63
N SER A 4 8.45 14.30 -34.42
CA SER A 4 8.02 13.74 -35.71
C SER A 4 8.50 12.31 -35.94
N LYS A 5 9.52 11.81 -35.24
CA LYS A 5 9.96 10.41 -35.29
C LYS A 5 10.80 10.06 -34.05
N ILE A 6 10.17 9.67 -32.94
CA ILE A 6 10.90 8.87 -31.94
C ILE A 6 11.12 7.50 -32.60
N SER A 7 12.38 7.13 -32.83
CA SER A 7 12.76 5.81 -33.36
C SER A 7 12.13 4.70 -32.51
N GLY A 8 11.66 3.63 -33.16
CA GLY A 8 11.02 2.49 -32.47
C GLY A 8 11.92 1.89 -31.38
N GLU A 9 13.23 1.83 -31.63
CA GLU A 9 14.24 1.32 -30.69
C GLU A 9 14.29 2.13 -29.40
N VAL A 10 14.27 3.46 -29.52
CA VAL A 10 14.30 4.38 -28.37
C VAL A 10 13.03 4.24 -27.53
N LYS A 11 11.87 4.04 -28.17
CA LYS A 11 10.62 3.78 -27.44
C LYS A 11 10.70 2.52 -26.61
N GLU A 12 11.29 1.46 -27.17
CA GLU A 12 11.44 0.18 -26.45
C GLU A 12 12.44 0.29 -25.30
N ILE A 13 13.51 1.06 -25.45
CA ILE A 13 14.43 1.36 -24.34
C ILE A 13 13.65 2.04 -23.20
N PHE A 14 12.88 3.09 -23.51
CA PHE A 14 12.13 3.79 -22.46
C PHE A 14 11.11 2.91 -21.74
N LYS A 15 10.40 2.06 -22.47
CA LYS A 15 9.47 1.09 -21.88
C LYS A 15 10.19 0.07 -20.99
N LYS A 16 11.32 -0.48 -21.45
CA LYS A 16 12.12 -1.44 -20.67
C LYS A 16 12.63 -0.81 -19.38
N THR A 17 13.15 0.43 -19.43
CA THR A 17 13.59 1.16 -18.24
C THR A 17 12.43 1.41 -17.28
N ALA A 18 11.28 1.89 -17.78
CA ALA A 18 10.09 2.09 -16.94
C ALA A 18 9.57 0.80 -16.30
N LYS A 19 9.78 -0.37 -16.92
CA LYS A 19 9.41 -1.66 -16.34
C LYS A 19 10.36 -2.09 -15.22
N LYS A 20 11.64 -1.74 -15.29
CA LYS A 20 12.64 -2.01 -14.25
C LYS A 20 12.48 -1.11 -13.02
N LEU A 21 12.01 0.11 -13.21
CA LEU A 21 11.73 1.05 -12.11
C LEU A 21 10.43 0.68 -11.39
N SER A 22 10.36 0.98 -10.10
CA SER A 22 9.17 0.78 -9.25
C SER A 22 8.80 2.06 -8.51
N GLY A 23 7.57 2.09 -7.95
CA GLY A 23 7.13 3.13 -7.03
C GLY A 23 7.26 4.56 -7.57
N THR A 24 7.81 5.44 -6.73
CA THR A 24 7.96 6.88 -7.00
C THR A 24 8.96 7.15 -8.11
N THR A 25 10.10 6.46 -8.12
CA THR A 25 11.15 6.63 -9.15
C THR A 25 10.62 6.35 -10.54
N LYS A 26 9.74 5.35 -10.69
CA LYS A 26 9.06 5.08 -11.96
C LYS A 26 8.16 6.24 -12.40
N ARG A 27 7.42 6.86 -11.46
CA ARG A 27 6.52 7.98 -11.76
C ARG A 27 7.28 9.24 -12.15
N GLU A 28 8.37 9.54 -11.46
CA GLU A 28 9.29 10.63 -11.80
C GLU A 28 9.81 10.45 -13.22
N TYR A 29 10.40 9.28 -13.52
CA TYR A 29 10.93 8.97 -14.85
C TYR A 29 9.90 9.12 -15.98
N ILE A 30 8.70 8.52 -15.79
CA ILE A 30 7.61 8.59 -16.77
C ILE A 30 7.14 10.03 -16.97
N ALA A 31 7.07 10.81 -15.90
CA ALA A 31 6.63 12.20 -15.96
C ALA A 31 7.66 13.10 -16.67
N THR A 32 8.95 12.97 -16.36
CA THR A 32 10.03 13.70 -17.03
C THR A 32 10.00 13.45 -18.54
N ILE A 33 9.96 12.19 -18.96
CA ILE A 33 9.88 11.83 -20.39
C ILE A 33 8.62 12.39 -21.04
N THR A 34 7.49 12.38 -20.33
CA THR A 34 6.24 12.92 -20.88
C THR A 34 6.32 14.43 -21.06
N ILE A 35 6.95 15.16 -20.13
CA ILE A 35 7.13 16.61 -20.24
C ILE A 35 8.08 16.94 -21.40
N GLU A 36 9.24 16.29 -21.45
CA GLU A 36 10.29 16.58 -22.44
C GLU A 36 9.92 16.12 -23.86
N LEU A 37 9.31 14.94 -23.99
CA LEU A 37 9.08 14.31 -25.29
C LEU A 37 7.63 14.37 -25.76
N LEU A 38 6.65 14.69 -24.91
CA LEU A 38 5.23 14.60 -25.25
C LEU A 38 4.41 15.85 -24.84
N ASP A 39 5.07 16.98 -24.64
CA ASP A 39 4.47 18.26 -24.24
C ASP A 39 3.66 18.16 -22.93
N GLY A 40 4.02 17.23 -22.04
CA GLY A 40 3.26 16.98 -20.81
C GLY A 40 1.89 16.31 -21.04
N ASN A 41 1.60 15.80 -22.23
CA ASN A 41 0.28 15.26 -22.55
C ASN A 41 0.15 13.77 -22.21
N ALA A 42 -0.56 13.49 -21.11
CA ALA A 42 -0.82 12.12 -20.64
C ALA A 42 -1.54 11.22 -21.67
N ARG A 43 -2.36 11.78 -22.58
CA ARG A 43 -3.00 10.98 -23.64
C ARG A 43 -1.99 10.54 -24.71
N LYS A 44 -1.00 11.39 -25.03
CA LYS A 44 0.09 11.01 -25.93
C LYS A 44 0.96 9.93 -25.28
N ALA A 45 1.23 10.04 -23.97
CA ALA A 45 2.04 9.05 -23.23
C ALA A 45 1.43 7.65 -23.26
N GLU A 46 0.12 7.55 -23.10
CA GLU A 46 -0.60 6.29 -23.23
C GLU A 46 -0.52 5.74 -24.66
N ARG A 47 -0.79 6.56 -25.69
CA ARG A 47 -0.74 6.09 -27.09
C ARG A 47 0.66 5.65 -27.53
N VAL A 48 1.71 6.33 -27.09
CA VAL A 48 3.09 6.08 -27.54
C VAL A 48 3.77 4.98 -26.72
N PHE A 49 3.61 5.01 -25.39
CA PHE A 49 4.36 4.13 -24.47
C PHE A 49 3.47 3.12 -23.74
N GLY A 50 2.14 3.25 -23.78
CA GLY A 50 1.22 2.42 -23.01
C GLY A 50 1.16 2.78 -21.53
N TRP A 51 1.63 3.97 -21.14
CA TRP A 51 1.63 4.39 -19.74
C TRP A 51 0.27 4.93 -19.30
N GLY A 52 -0.23 4.42 -18.17
CA GLY A 52 -1.52 4.80 -17.62
C GLY A 52 -1.61 6.31 -17.32
N ARG A 53 -2.65 6.96 -17.85
CA ARG A 53 -2.85 8.42 -17.76
C ARG A 53 -2.82 8.95 -16.31
N ALA A 54 -3.43 8.22 -15.38
CA ALA A 54 -3.49 8.63 -13.97
C ALA A 54 -2.09 8.65 -13.34
N THR A 55 -1.26 7.63 -13.61
CA THR A 55 0.12 7.53 -13.13
C THR A 55 0.99 8.66 -13.67
N VAL A 56 0.87 8.96 -14.97
CA VAL A 56 1.59 10.06 -15.62
C VAL A 56 1.18 11.41 -14.99
N LYS A 57 -0.13 11.66 -14.83
CA LYS A 57 -0.63 12.88 -14.18
C LYS A 57 -0.21 13.00 -12.71
N LYS A 58 -0.10 11.88 -11.99
CA LYS A 58 0.40 11.86 -10.60
C LYS A 58 1.87 12.28 -10.59
N GLY A 59 2.72 11.62 -11.39
CA GLY A 59 4.14 11.96 -11.51
C GLY A 59 4.39 13.40 -11.93
N MET A 60 3.64 13.94 -12.90
CA MET A 60 3.80 15.34 -13.32
C MET A 60 3.44 16.33 -12.20
N ARG A 61 2.42 16.03 -11.39
CA ARG A 61 2.09 16.85 -10.22
C ARG A 61 3.14 16.74 -9.12
N GLU A 62 3.65 15.53 -8.87
CA GLU A 62 4.76 15.30 -7.94
C GLU A 62 6.00 16.13 -8.35
N LEU A 63 6.36 16.13 -9.64
CA LEU A 63 7.46 16.96 -10.16
C LEU A 63 7.18 18.47 -10.06
N ALA A 64 5.97 18.91 -10.41
CA ALA A 64 5.62 20.34 -10.37
C ALA A 64 5.59 20.91 -8.94
N THR A 65 5.22 20.09 -7.95
CA THR A 65 5.13 20.51 -6.54
C THR A 65 6.38 20.18 -5.73
N GLY A 66 7.26 19.32 -6.23
CA GLY A 66 8.39 18.76 -5.49
C GLY A 66 8.00 17.75 -4.40
N ILE A 67 6.71 17.42 -4.28
CA ILE A 67 6.19 16.54 -3.23
C ILE A 67 6.07 15.11 -3.77
N LYS A 68 6.72 14.17 -3.11
CA LYS A 68 6.59 12.73 -3.41
C LYS A 68 5.33 12.17 -2.72
N CYS A 69 4.37 11.65 -3.48
CA CYS A 69 3.20 11.02 -2.87
C CYS A 69 3.54 9.59 -2.42
N ILE A 70 3.62 9.39 -1.12
CA ILE A 70 3.77 8.08 -0.49
C ILE A 70 2.39 7.50 -0.25
N ASP A 71 2.19 6.22 -0.58
CA ASP A 71 0.93 5.54 -0.33
C ASP A 71 0.85 5.14 1.16
N ASN A 72 -0.26 5.49 1.81
CA ASN A 72 -0.48 5.20 3.23
C ASN A 72 -1.03 3.77 3.42
N TYR A 73 -0.19 2.77 3.14
CA TYR A 73 -0.59 1.36 3.25
C TYR A 73 -0.97 0.97 4.68
N SER A 74 -0.30 1.53 5.70
CA SER A 74 -0.56 1.24 7.12
C SER A 74 -1.91 1.75 7.61
N ALA A 75 -2.48 2.78 6.99
CA ALA A 75 -3.84 3.21 7.29
C ALA A 75 -4.93 2.40 6.57
N ARG A 76 -4.54 1.47 5.69
CA ARG A 76 -5.47 0.56 5.01
C ARG A 76 -5.42 -0.82 5.66
N GLY A 77 -6.51 -1.56 5.55
CA GLY A 77 -6.63 -2.91 6.09
C GLY A 77 -7.35 -2.94 7.45
N ASN A 78 -7.72 -4.14 7.88
CA ASN A 78 -8.37 -4.34 9.16
C ASN A 78 -7.33 -4.21 10.28
N LYS A 79 -7.54 -3.28 11.21
CA LYS A 79 -6.71 -3.18 12.41
C LYS A 79 -6.83 -4.46 13.23
N LYS A 80 -5.78 -4.78 13.96
CA LYS A 80 -5.76 -5.98 14.81
C LYS A 80 -6.88 -5.89 15.86
N THR A 81 -7.45 -7.03 16.25
CA THR A 81 -8.63 -7.04 17.14
C THR A 81 -8.32 -6.39 18.49
N GLU A 82 -7.11 -6.55 19.02
CA GLU A 82 -6.67 -5.89 20.25
C GLU A 82 -6.49 -4.37 20.13
N GLU A 83 -6.34 -3.82 18.92
CA GLU A 83 -6.36 -2.37 18.71
C GLU A 83 -7.79 -1.82 18.74
N LYS A 84 -8.78 -2.65 18.41
CA LYS A 84 -10.21 -2.28 18.48
C LYS A 84 -10.75 -2.45 19.88
N ILE A 85 -10.27 -3.45 20.62
CA ILE A 85 -10.68 -3.79 21.98
C ILE A 85 -9.43 -3.79 22.86
N PRO A 86 -9.04 -2.63 23.43
CA PRO A 86 -7.79 -2.51 24.18
C PRO A 86 -7.68 -3.45 25.39
N GLN A 87 -8.81 -3.80 26.01
CA GLN A 87 -8.86 -4.69 27.18
C GLN A 87 -8.60 -6.16 26.82
N LEU A 88 -8.89 -6.55 25.58
CA LEU A 88 -8.84 -7.94 25.09
C LEU A 88 -7.49 -8.62 25.33
N VAL A 89 -6.39 -7.87 25.31
CA VAL A 89 -5.05 -8.42 25.61
C VAL A 89 -4.96 -8.89 27.05
N ASP A 90 -5.44 -8.07 27.97
CA ASP A 90 -5.40 -8.38 29.40
C ASP A 90 -6.39 -9.48 29.75
N ASP A 91 -7.54 -9.53 29.07
CA ASP A 91 -8.51 -10.60 29.23
C ASP A 91 -8.00 -11.93 28.68
N ILE A 92 -7.33 -11.94 27.52
CA ILE A 92 -6.67 -13.13 26.98
C ILE A 92 -5.55 -13.61 27.89
N ARG A 93 -4.73 -12.71 28.44
CA ARG A 93 -3.72 -13.08 29.45
C ARG A 93 -4.34 -13.67 30.70
N ALA A 94 -5.43 -13.06 31.17
CA ALA A 94 -6.13 -13.53 32.35
C ALA A 94 -6.76 -14.90 32.14
N ILE A 95 -7.19 -15.25 30.92
CA ILE A 95 -7.74 -16.58 30.57
C ILE A 95 -6.61 -17.60 30.34
N ALA A 96 -5.50 -17.21 29.72
CA ALA A 96 -4.39 -18.09 29.36
C ALA A 96 -3.46 -18.43 30.53
N ASP A 97 -3.57 -17.74 31.67
CA ASP A 97 -2.90 -18.14 32.90
C ASP A 97 -3.42 -19.54 33.32
N PRO A 98 -2.57 -20.54 33.57
CA PRO A 98 -3.00 -21.89 33.94
C PRO A 98 -3.87 -21.99 35.21
N LYS A 99 -4.11 -20.89 35.93
CA LYS A 99 -4.98 -20.81 37.13
C LYS A 99 -6.43 -20.38 36.86
N SER A 100 -6.82 -20.06 35.63
CA SER A 100 -8.12 -19.43 35.34
C SER A 100 -9.05 -20.33 34.51
N GLN A 101 -9.59 -21.37 35.14
CA GLN A 101 -10.61 -22.23 34.54
C GLN A 101 -12.04 -21.64 34.60
N ALA A 102 -12.22 -20.35 34.93
CA ALA A 102 -13.54 -19.79 35.32
C ALA A 102 -13.89 -18.38 34.79
N LEU A 103 -13.14 -17.80 33.85
CA LEU A 103 -13.30 -16.36 33.50
C LEU A 103 -14.27 -16.03 32.36
N ILE A 104 -14.81 -17.03 31.64
CA ILE A 104 -15.76 -16.79 30.53
C ILE A 104 -17.08 -16.21 31.07
N ASP A 105 -17.52 -16.64 32.25
CA ASP A 105 -18.77 -16.19 32.88
C ASP A 105 -18.65 -14.83 33.61
N GLU A 106 -17.43 -14.45 34.05
CA GLU A 106 -17.21 -13.26 34.90
C GLU A 106 -17.03 -11.97 34.09
N LYS A 107 -16.52 -12.07 32.86
CA LYS A 107 -16.20 -10.91 32.00
C LYS A 107 -17.29 -10.57 30.97
N GLY A 108 -18.30 -11.42 30.83
CA GLY A 108 -19.52 -11.11 30.07
C GLY A 108 -19.35 -10.98 28.55
N TYR A 109 -18.32 -11.59 27.95
CA TYR A 109 -18.13 -11.57 26.51
C TYR A 109 -19.21 -12.37 25.79
N THR A 110 -19.70 -11.84 24.68
CA THR A 110 -20.57 -12.59 23.76
C THR A 110 -19.72 -13.28 22.68
N ASP A 111 -20.19 -14.41 22.14
CA ASP A 111 -19.47 -15.16 21.07
C ASP A 111 -19.13 -14.28 19.85
N ASP A 112 -19.94 -13.26 19.57
CA ASP A 112 -19.76 -12.31 18.46
C ASP A 112 -18.65 -11.27 18.71
N GLU A 113 -18.29 -11.04 19.98
CA GLU A 113 -17.25 -10.09 20.39
C GLU A 113 -15.88 -10.77 20.54
N LEU A 114 -15.86 -12.10 20.64
CA LEU A 114 -14.63 -12.85 20.77
C LEU A 114 -13.90 -12.97 19.42
N PRO A 115 -12.58 -12.70 19.37
CA PRO A 115 -11.77 -13.13 18.24
C PRO A 115 -11.87 -14.66 18.07
N CYS A 116 -11.90 -15.13 16.81
CA CYS A 116 -11.88 -16.57 16.55
C CYS A 116 -10.61 -17.23 17.12
N GLU A 117 -10.65 -18.53 17.39
CA GLU A 117 -9.59 -19.31 18.04
C GLU A 117 -8.18 -19.08 17.42
N ASN A 118 -8.09 -19.06 16.09
CA ASN A 118 -6.84 -18.75 15.39
C ASN A 118 -6.30 -17.35 15.75
N THR A 119 -7.18 -16.36 15.87
CA THR A 119 -6.82 -14.99 16.24
C THR A 119 -6.35 -14.92 17.69
N ILE A 120 -6.96 -15.69 18.60
CA ILE A 120 -6.49 -15.83 19.99
C ILE A 120 -5.06 -16.41 20.00
N GLY A 121 -4.82 -17.49 19.25
CA GLY A 121 -3.48 -18.06 19.11
C GLY A 121 -2.45 -17.07 18.56
N TYR A 122 -2.82 -16.28 17.54
CA TYR A 122 -1.94 -15.21 17.04
C TYR A 122 -1.69 -14.08 18.04
N ILE A 123 -2.64 -13.80 18.94
CA ILE A 123 -2.44 -12.83 20.01
C ILE A 123 -1.48 -13.41 21.05
N LEU A 124 -1.68 -14.65 21.51
CA LEU A 124 -0.83 -15.33 22.48
C LEU A 124 0.64 -15.46 22.01
N ASN A 125 0.86 -15.91 20.77
CA ASN A 125 2.21 -15.99 20.19
C ASN A 125 2.93 -14.62 20.17
N ARG A 126 2.19 -13.52 19.99
CA ARG A 126 2.76 -12.17 20.02
C ARG A 126 3.04 -11.66 21.44
N LEU A 127 2.38 -12.24 22.44
CA LEU A 127 2.61 -11.97 23.85
C LEU A 127 3.74 -12.82 24.45
N GLY A 128 4.28 -13.79 23.70
CA GLY A 128 5.43 -14.60 24.09
C GLY A 128 5.07 -15.87 24.85
N TYR A 129 3.84 -16.37 24.69
CA TYR A 129 3.41 -17.69 25.16
C TYR A 129 3.71 -18.78 24.13
#